data_AF-A0A948KYC1-F1
#
_entry.id   AF-A0A948KYC1-F1
#
_cell.length_a   1.000
_cell.length_b   1.000
_cell.length_c   1.000
_cell.angle_alpha   90.00
_cell.angle_beta   90.00
_cell.angle_gamma   90.00
#
_symmetry.space_group_name_H-M   'P 1'
#
loop_
_entity.id
_entity.type
_entity.pdbx_description
1 polymer ?
#
loop_
_entity_poly.entity_id
_entity_poly.type
_entity_poly.pdbx_seq_one_letter_code
_entity_poly.pdbx_strand_id
1 'polypeptide(L)'
;MGVQPISVPQSLAYVLTAAGDRNGVDFDYLLQTAMRESSLNPQAKAQTSSAVGLFQFLEGTWLQVMKEEGPRLGYGEIASNITRTSGGDYTVRDPALKAEILKLREDPQIASDLAAAFTKSNGDYLRGRFGRMPSAGELYIAHFLGAQGAERMFTAGLQDPDQIAANLFPRQAAANRTIFYSDGQPRTIRDVYRVLVSKHEAGGTNAPFAAQQMASEPAVPEVPVIPSRFSPANMSFTGLFKTEAEDLPATGTEDGGGFFTQLYAR
;
A
#
# COMPACT_ATOMS: atom_id res chain seq x y z
N MET A 1 3.42 -31.21 4.17
CA MET A 1 2.56 -30.78 3.05
C MET A 1 3.38 -29.84 2.19
N GLY A 2 3.58 -30.14 0.90
CA GLY A 2 4.37 -29.29 0.01
C GLY A 2 3.65 -27.98 -0.26
N VAL A 3 4.31 -26.85 -0.01
CA VAL A 3 3.82 -25.54 -0.48
C VAL A 3 3.92 -25.54 -2.00
N GLN A 4 2.78 -25.54 -2.68
CA GLN A 4 2.74 -25.32 -4.12
C GLN A 4 3.24 -23.89 -4.37
N PRO A 5 4.28 -23.68 -5.20
CA PRO A 5 4.73 -22.34 -5.53
C PRO A 5 3.58 -21.60 -6.23
N ILE A 6 3.30 -20.39 -5.77
CA ILE A 6 2.28 -19.54 -6.39
C ILE A 6 2.82 -19.11 -7.75
N SER A 7 2.26 -19.67 -8.82
CA SER A 7 2.62 -19.30 -10.18
C SER A 7 1.83 -18.07 -10.59
N VAL A 8 2.52 -16.93 -10.73
CA VAL A 8 1.92 -15.70 -11.26
C VAL A 8 1.82 -15.82 -12.79
N PRO A 9 0.64 -15.69 -13.41
CA PRO A 9 0.53 -15.63 -14.87
C PRO A 9 1.39 -14.51 -15.44
N GLN A 10 2.17 -14.77 -16.49
CA GLN A 10 3.07 -13.77 -17.10
C GLN A 10 2.33 -12.49 -17.54
N SER A 11 1.11 -12.63 -18.05
CA SER A 11 0.27 -11.48 -18.42
C SER A 11 -0.09 -10.63 -17.20
N LEU A 12 -0.36 -11.24 -16.04
CA LEU A 12 -0.60 -10.49 -14.80
C LEU A 12 0.67 -9.83 -14.28
N ALA A 13 1.81 -10.52 -14.32
CA ALA A 13 3.08 -9.93 -13.93
C ALA A 13 3.38 -8.65 -14.75
N TYR A 14 3.20 -8.72 -16.07
CA TYR A 14 3.41 -7.60 -16.97
C TYR A 14 2.54 -6.38 -16.62
N VAL A 15 1.22 -6.56 -16.43
CA VAL A 15 0.33 -5.42 -16.14
C VAL A 15 0.59 -4.82 -14.76
N LEU A 16 0.99 -5.63 -13.78
CA LEU A 16 1.36 -5.16 -12.44
C LEU A 16 2.67 -4.35 -12.49
N THR A 17 3.69 -4.83 -13.20
CA THR A 17 4.95 -4.10 -13.41
C THR A 17 4.69 -2.76 -14.11
N ALA A 18 3.97 -2.78 -15.24
CA ALA A 18 3.67 -1.56 -16.00
C ALA A 18 2.88 -0.53 -15.18
N ALA A 19 1.91 -0.98 -14.37
CA ALA A 19 1.16 -0.09 -13.49
C ALA A 19 2.03 0.50 -12.37
N GLY A 20 2.91 -0.33 -11.80
CA GLY A 20 3.90 0.08 -10.79
C GLY A 20 4.85 1.15 -11.31
N ASP A 21 5.48 0.91 -12.46
CA ASP A 21 6.45 1.82 -13.09
C ASP A 21 5.84 3.20 -13.39
N ARG A 22 4.59 3.25 -13.87
CA ARG A 22 3.88 4.50 -14.17
C ARG A 22 3.55 5.33 -12.93
N ASN A 23 3.45 4.69 -11.76
CA ASN A 23 2.98 5.33 -10.53
C ASN A 23 4.03 5.37 -9.41
N GLY A 24 5.21 4.79 -9.62
CA GLY A 24 6.23 4.66 -8.59
C GLY A 24 5.78 3.79 -7.41
N VAL A 25 5.10 2.69 -7.70
CA VAL A 25 4.65 1.70 -6.72
C VAL A 25 5.34 0.37 -7.01
N ASP A 26 5.92 -0.26 -5.99
CA ASP A 26 6.67 -1.49 -6.15
C ASP A 26 5.78 -2.64 -6.66
N PHE A 27 6.32 -3.44 -7.59
CA PHE A 27 5.66 -4.63 -8.11
C PHE A 27 5.22 -5.58 -6.98
N ASP A 28 6.11 -5.83 -6.00
CA ASP A 28 5.84 -6.74 -4.90
C ASP A 28 4.64 -6.28 -4.06
N TYR A 29 4.49 -4.97 -3.85
CA TYR A 29 3.33 -4.41 -3.15
C TYR A 29 2.03 -4.70 -3.92
N LEU A 30 2.02 -4.44 -5.23
CA LEU A 30 0.83 -4.66 -6.06
C LEU A 30 0.49 -6.17 -6.14
N LEU A 31 1.51 -7.02 -6.28
CA LEU A 31 1.35 -8.46 -6.31
C LEU A 31 0.78 -8.99 -4.99
N GLN A 32 1.35 -8.60 -3.85
CA GLN A 32 0.88 -9.01 -2.53
C GLN A 32 -0.55 -8.53 -2.27
N THR A 33 -0.88 -7.30 -2.69
CA THR A 33 -2.24 -6.76 -2.59
C THR A 33 -3.19 -7.60 -3.42
N ALA A 34 -2.88 -7.85 -4.70
CA ALA A 34 -3.71 -8.67 -5.58
C ALA A 34 -3.90 -10.12 -5.07
N MET A 35 -2.84 -10.73 -4.52
CA MET A 35 -2.90 -12.05 -3.89
C MET A 35 -3.83 -12.03 -2.68
N ARG A 36 -3.71 -11.02 -1.82
CA ARG A 36 -4.53 -10.89 -0.62
C ARG A 36 -6.00 -10.63 -0.94
N GLU A 37 -6.28 -9.78 -1.91
CA GLU A 37 -7.64 -9.34 -2.23
C GLU A 37 -8.41 -10.38 -3.04
N SER A 38 -7.76 -11.04 -4.01
CA SER A 38 -8.46 -11.90 -4.97
C SER A 38 -7.79 -13.24 -5.23
N SER A 39 -6.66 -13.55 -4.59
CA SER A 39 -5.81 -14.69 -4.97
C SER A 39 -5.43 -14.65 -6.45
N LEU A 40 -5.13 -13.45 -6.97
CA LEU A 40 -4.80 -13.18 -8.38
C LEU A 40 -5.95 -13.44 -9.37
N ASN A 41 -7.20 -13.50 -8.89
CA ASN A 41 -8.37 -13.69 -9.76
C ASN A 41 -8.98 -12.34 -10.19
N PRO A 42 -8.83 -11.94 -11.46
CA PRO A 42 -9.41 -10.68 -11.95
C PRO A 42 -10.95 -10.72 -12.03
N GLN A 43 -11.57 -11.89 -11.89
CA GLN A 43 -13.03 -12.05 -11.89
C GLN A 43 -13.59 -12.23 -10.47
N ALA A 44 -12.77 -12.04 -9.42
CA ALA A 44 -13.23 -12.19 -8.03
C ALA A 44 -14.36 -11.21 -7.71
N LYS A 45 -15.42 -11.71 -7.06
CA LYS A 45 -16.58 -10.93 -6.61
C LYS A 45 -16.88 -11.28 -5.17
N ALA A 46 -16.88 -10.27 -4.30
CA ALA A 46 -17.26 -10.47 -2.91
C ALA A 46 -18.78 -10.73 -2.81
N GLN A 47 -19.18 -11.62 -1.91
CA GLN A 47 -20.60 -11.96 -1.72
C GLN A 47 -21.36 -10.92 -0.88
N THR A 48 -20.64 -10.12 -0.09
CA THR A 48 -21.22 -9.25 0.95
C THR A 48 -20.97 -7.76 0.68
N SER A 49 -20.31 -7.42 -0.41
CA SER A 49 -19.99 -6.03 -0.77
C SER A 49 -19.98 -5.84 -2.28
N SER A 50 -19.77 -4.61 -2.73
CA SER A 50 -19.61 -4.30 -4.16
C SER A 50 -18.20 -4.57 -4.68
N ALA A 51 -17.31 -5.20 -3.90
CA ALA A 51 -15.92 -5.44 -4.27
C ALA A 51 -15.81 -6.41 -5.46
N VAL A 52 -15.10 -5.97 -6.50
CA VAL A 52 -14.86 -6.74 -7.73
C VAL A 52 -13.40 -6.61 -8.17
N GLY A 53 -12.88 -7.67 -8.77
CA GLY A 53 -11.62 -7.64 -9.51
C GLY A 53 -10.40 -7.96 -8.67
N LEU A 54 -9.24 -7.83 -9.34
CA LEU A 54 -7.92 -8.21 -8.82
C LEU A 54 -7.60 -7.56 -7.46
N PHE A 55 -8.05 -6.32 -7.27
CA PHE A 55 -7.83 -5.50 -6.07
C PHE A 55 -9.11 -5.24 -5.27
N GLN A 56 -10.19 -5.98 -5.52
CA GLN A 56 -11.45 -5.88 -4.77
C GLN A 56 -11.99 -4.45 -4.60
N PHE A 57 -11.95 -3.66 -5.68
CA PHE A 57 -12.45 -2.29 -5.68
C PHE A 57 -13.96 -2.24 -5.41
N LEU A 58 -14.33 -1.48 -4.37
CA LEU A 58 -15.71 -1.06 -4.15
C LEU A 58 -16.17 -0.11 -5.24
N GLU A 59 -17.48 -0.08 -5.51
CA GLU A 59 -18.07 0.80 -6.53
C GLU A 59 -17.70 2.27 -6.32
N GLY A 60 -17.91 2.81 -5.10
CA GLY A 60 -17.62 4.22 -4.80
C GLY A 60 -16.14 4.56 -4.98
N THR A 61 -15.25 3.69 -4.47
CA THR A 61 -13.80 3.87 -4.59
C THR A 61 -13.35 3.79 -6.05
N TRP A 62 -13.88 2.85 -6.84
CA TRP A 62 -13.57 2.75 -8.26
C TRP A 62 -13.93 4.03 -9.01
N LEU A 63 -15.14 4.54 -8.80
CA LEU A 63 -15.60 5.77 -9.46
C LEU A 63 -14.79 6.98 -9.01
N GLN A 64 -14.42 7.06 -7.73
CA GLN A 64 -13.53 8.10 -7.22
C GLN A 64 -12.17 8.06 -7.93
N VAL A 65 -11.47 6.92 -7.86
CA VAL A 65 -10.10 6.81 -8.41
C VAL A 65 -10.12 7.00 -9.93
N MET A 66 -11.11 6.44 -10.63
CA MET A 66 -11.28 6.66 -12.07
C MET A 66 -11.50 8.16 -12.37
N LYS A 67 -12.28 8.88 -11.56
CA LYS A 67 -12.51 10.31 -11.76
C LYS A 67 -11.25 11.14 -11.51
N GLU A 68 -10.55 10.86 -10.43
CA GLU A 68 -9.42 11.66 -9.93
C GLU A 68 -8.13 11.36 -10.70
N GLU A 69 -7.85 10.08 -10.93
CA GLU A 69 -6.58 9.59 -11.48
C GLU A 69 -6.71 9.13 -12.95
N GLY A 70 -7.91 8.74 -13.39
CA GLY A 70 -8.14 8.23 -14.75
C GLY A 70 -7.62 9.14 -15.88
N PRO A 71 -7.82 10.48 -15.84
CA PRO A 71 -7.37 11.36 -16.92
C PRO A 71 -5.87 11.27 -17.22
N ARG A 72 -5.01 11.24 -16.18
CA ARG A 72 -3.55 11.14 -16.37
C ARG A 72 -3.09 9.74 -16.79
N LEU A 73 -3.94 8.73 -16.60
CA LEU A 73 -3.69 7.34 -16.99
C LEU A 73 -4.21 7.02 -18.41
N GLY A 74 -4.80 8.01 -19.09
CA GLY A 74 -5.40 7.82 -20.43
C GLY A 74 -6.88 7.43 -20.41
N TYR A 75 -7.51 7.37 -19.24
CA TYR A 75 -8.95 7.06 -19.08
C TYR A 75 -9.82 8.32 -18.97
N GLY A 76 -9.38 9.44 -19.56
CA GLY A 76 -10.06 10.74 -19.46
C GLY A 76 -11.50 10.71 -19.96
N GLU A 77 -11.77 9.98 -21.05
CA GLU A 77 -13.13 9.82 -21.59
C GLU A 77 -14.05 9.12 -20.58
N ILE A 78 -13.59 8.04 -19.95
CA ILE A 78 -14.33 7.34 -18.90
C ILE A 78 -14.56 8.27 -17.69
N ALA A 79 -13.50 8.93 -17.23
CA ALA A 79 -13.52 9.86 -16.10
C ALA A 79 -14.47 11.05 -16.31
N SER A 80 -14.66 11.49 -17.55
CA SER A 80 -15.56 12.60 -17.89
C SER A 80 -17.03 12.28 -17.58
N ASN A 81 -17.41 11.01 -17.64
CA ASN A 81 -18.77 10.53 -17.37
C ASN A 81 -19.10 10.42 -15.87
N ILE A 82 -18.07 10.50 -15.01
CA ILE A 82 -18.22 10.41 -13.56
C ILE A 82 -18.36 11.82 -12.99
N THR A 83 -19.40 12.03 -12.18
CA THR A 83 -19.69 13.30 -11.51
C THR A 83 -19.56 13.14 -10.00
N ARG A 84 -18.92 14.12 -9.35
CA ARG A 84 -18.92 14.23 -7.89
C ARG A 84 -20.20 14.92 -7.43
N THR A 85 -20.94 14.31 -6.52
CA THR A 85 -22.16 14.88 -5.94
C THR A 85 -21.81 15.95 -4.90
N SER A 86 -22.79 16.76 -4.49
CA SER A 86 -22.62 17.72 -3.40
C SER A 86 -22.24 17.08 -2.06
N GLY A 87 -22.63 15.81 -1.85
CA GLY A 87 -22.24 15.02 -0.68
C GLY A 87 -20.83 14.46 -0.74
N GLY A 88 -20.12 14.62 -1.86
CA GLY A 88 -18.75 14.14 -2.06
C GLY A 88 -18.64 12.76 -2.70
N ASP A 89 -19.75 12.05 -2.91
CA ASP A 89 -19.80 10.75 -3.58
C ASP A 89 -19.58 10.88 -5.10
N TYR A 90 -19.21 9.79 -5.75
CA TYR A 90 -19.00 9.72 -7.20
C TYR A 90 -20.10 8.88 -7.86
N THR A 91 -20.68 9.39 -8.94
CA THR A 91 -21.77 8.73 -9.66
C THR A 91 -21.68 8.92 -11.17
N VAL A 92 -22.33 8.02 -11.91
CA VAL A 92 -22.51 8.09 -13.36
C VAL A 92 -24.01 8.18 -13.61
N ARG A 93 -24.44 9.15 -14.44
CA ARG A 93 -25.86 9.47 -14.64
C ARG A 93 -26.62 8.35 -15.35
N ASP A 94 -26.04 7.82 -16.41
CA ASP A 94 -26.63 6.72 -17.18
C ASP A 94 -26.33 5.38 -16.48
N PRO A 95 -27.37 4.60 -16.06
CA PRO A 95 -27.18 3.30 -15.42
C PRO A 95 -26.47 2.26 -16.30
N ALA A 96 -26.68 2.28 -17.62
CA ALA A 96 -26.05 1.32 -18.54
C ALA A 96 -24.55 1.62 -18.63
N LEU A 97 -24.20 2.87 -18.87
CA LEU A 97 -22.81 3.32 -18.86
C LEU A 97 -22.14 3.10 -17.50
N LYS A 98 -22.86 3.32 -16.40
CA LYS A 98 -22.36 3.01 -15.05
C LYS A 98 -21.97 1.55 -14.93
N ALA A 99 -22.80 0.64 -15.41
CA ALA A 99 -22.50 -0.80 -15.38
C ALA A 99 -21.27 -1.15 -16.22
N GLU A 100 -21.10 -0.54 -17.40
CA GLU A 100 -19.91 -0.71 -18.24
C GLU A 100 -18.64 -0.22 -17.53
N ILE A 101 -18.66 0.98 -16.96
CA ILE A 101 -17.54 1.56 -16.21
C ILE A 101 -17.17 0.68 -15.01
N LEU A 102 -18.18 0.15 -14.30
CA LEU A 102 -17.95 -0.73 -13.15
C LEU A 102 -17.45 -2.11 -13.54
N LYS A 103 -17.75 -2.59 -14.74
CA LYS A 103 -17.23 -3.86 -15.27
C LYS A 103 -15.72 -3.80 -15.53
N LEU A 104 -15.17 -2.61 -15.80
CA LEU A 104 -13.73 -2.43 -15.98
C LEU A 104 -12.88 -2.82 -14.75
N ARG A 105 -13.48 -3.01 -13.58
CA ARG A 105 -12.82 -3.63 -12.41
C ARG A 105 -12.33 -5.04 -12.68
N GLU A 106 -12.95 -5.72 -13.63
CA GLU A 106 -12.58 -7.07 -14.06
C GLU A 106 -11.42 -7.08 -15.08
N ASP A 107 -11.04 -5.92 -15.62
CA ASP A 107 -9.90 -5.76 -16.53
C ASP A 107 -8.59 -5.65 -15.73
N PRO A 108 -7.65 -6.60 -15.87
CA PRO A 108 -6.42 -6.59 -15.08
C PRO A 108 -5.53 -5.36 -15.31
N GLN A 109 -5.51 -4.80 -16.52
CA GLN A 109 -4.68 -3.64 -16.83
C GLN A 109 -5.24 -2.39 -16.14
N ILE A 110 -6.53 -2.11 -16.37
CA ILE A 110 -7.19 -0.92 -15.79
C ILE A 110 -7.22 -1.03 -14.27
N ALA A 111 -7.53 -2.21 -13.73
CA ALA A 111 -7.54 -2.42 -12.29
C ALA A 111 -6.15 -2.22 -11.66
N SER A 112 -5.07 -2.66 -12.32
CA SER A 112 -3.70 -2.44 -11.85
C SER A 112 -3.30 -0.98 -11.92
N ASP A 113 -3.60 -0.28 -13.02
CA ASP A 113 -3.32 1.15 -13.17
C ASP A 113 -4.01 1.98 -12.08
N LEU A 114 -5.29 1.71 -11.82
CA LEU A 114 -6.04 2.41 -10.77
C LEU A 114 -5.57 2.03 -9.37
N ALA A 115 -5.21 0.77 -9.11
CA ALA A 115 -4.68 0.35 -7.81
C ALA A 115 -3.33 1.01 -7.50
N ALA A 116 -2.43 1.07 -8.48
CA ALA A 116 -1.14 1.74 -8.34
C ALA A 116 -1.32 3.26 -8.15
N ALA A 117 -2.20 3.88 -8.94
CA ALA A 117 -2.55 5.29 -8.80
C ALA A 117 -3.14 5.63 -7.43
N PHE A 118 -4.08 4.81 -6.95
CA PHE A 118 -4.69 4.97 -5.63
C PHE A 118 -3.68 4.80 -4.50
N THR A 119 -2.78 3.83 -4.63
CA THR A 119 -1.69 3.61 -3.66
C THR A 119 -0.77 4.82 -3.61
N LYS A 120 -0.37 5.35 -4.77
CA LYS A 120 0.47 6.54 -4.88
C LYS A 120 -0.21 7.75 -4.24
N SER A 121 -1.46 8.03 -4.58
CA SER A 121 -2.18 9.21 -4.07
C SER A 121 -2.40 9.13 -2.55
N ASN A 122 -2.72 7.95 -2.03
CA ASN A 122 -2.77 7.69 -0.59
C ASN A 122 -1.40 7.91 0.08
N GLY A 123 -0.33 7.40 -0.52
CA GLY A 123 1.04 7.55 -0.03
C GLY A 123 1.49 9.00 0.03
N ASP A 124 1.24 9.76 -1.04
CA ASP A 124 1.56 11.19 -1.11
C ASP A 124 0.77 12.01 -0.08
N TYR A 125 -0.54 11.71 0.09
CA TYR A 125 -1.39 12.35 1.10
C TYR A 125 -0.84 12.13 2.51
N LEU A 126 -0.58 10.86 2.86
CA LEU A 126 -0.09 10.50 4.19
C LEU A 126 1.33 11.02 4.43
N ARG A 127 2.20 11.05 3.41
CA ARG A 127 3.51 11.70 3.50
C ARG A 127 3.37 13.17 3.83
N GLY A 128 2.47 13.88 3.14
CA GLY A 128 2.18 15.29 3.43
C GLY A 128 1.69 15.52 4.86
N ARG A 129 0.96 14.55 5.42
CA ARG A 129 0.40 14.66 6.76
C ARG A 129 1.36 14.29 7.88
N PHE A 130 2.17 13.26 7.70
CA PHE A 130 3.00 12.65 8.75
C PHE A 130 4.51 12.84 8.53
N GLY A 131 4.93 13.50 7.46
CA GLY A 131 6.33 13.85 7.20
C GLY A 131 7.23 12.69 6.76
N ARG A 132 6.68 11.50 6.55
CA ARG A 132 7.40 10.32 6.05
C ARG A 132 6.55 9.50 5.08
N MET A 133 7.19 8.75 4.19
CA MET A 133 6.46 7.76 3.39
C MET A 133 5.82 6.71 4.32
N PRO A 134 4.56 6.34 4.08
CA PRO A 134 3.95 5.21 4.78
C PRO A 134 4.67 3.90 4.42
N SER A 135 4.73 2.97 5.35
CA SER A 135 5.18 1.61 5.06
C SER A 135 4.19 0.89 4.14
N ALA A 136 4.58 -0.24 3.56
CA ALA A 136 3.68 -1.08 2.77
C ALA A 136 2.41 -1.47 3.56
N GLY A 137 2.55 -1.83 4.84
CA GLY A 137 1.40 -2.11 5.71
C GLY A 137 0.50 -0.89 5.93
N GLU A 138 1.06 0.30 6.07
CA GLU A 138 0.29 1.55 6.22
C GLU A 138 -0.39 1.97 4.92
N LEU A 139 0.25 1.78 3.77
CA LEU A 139 -0.38 1.92 2.46
C LEU A 139 -1.56 0.96 2.30
N TYR A 140 -1.43 -0.28 2.81
CA TYR A 140 -2.55 -1.21 2.84
C TYR A 140 -3.69 -0.72 3.76
N ILE A 141 -3.38 -0.14 4.93
CA ILE A 141 -4.40 0.50 5.78
C ILE A 141 -5.11 1.61 5.01
N ALA A 142 -4.39 2.42 4.24
CA ALA A 142 -4.97 3.46 3.39
C ALA A 142 -5.79 2.89 2.24
N HIS A 143 -5.40 1.75 1.67
CA HIS A 143 -6.22 1.05 0.69
C HIS A 143 -7.56 0.61 1.29
N PHE A 144 -7.53 0.08 2.52
CA PHE A 144 -8.71 -0.44 3.22
C PHE A 144 -9.64 0.65 3.78
N LEU A 145 -9.08 1.73 4.35
CA LEU A 145 -9.84 2.80 5.00
C LEU A 145 -10.01 4.07 4.14
N GLY A 146 -9.28 4.19 3.04
CA GLY A 146 -9.02 5.45 2.35
C GLY A 146 -7.98 6.32 3.07
N ALA A 147 -7.40 7.30 2.36
CA ALA A 147 -6.38 8.21 2.90
C ALA A 147 -6.79 8.90 4.21
N GLN A 148 -8.00 9.47 4.24
CA GLN A 148 -8.53 10.16 5.43
C GLN A 148 -8.83 9.21 6.58
N GLY A 149 -9.30 7.99 6.28
CA GLY A 149 -9.54 6.96 7.29
C GLY A 149 -8.24 6.49 7.93
N ALA A 150 -7.19 6.30 7.13
CA ALA A 150 -5.85 5.99 7.61
C ALA A 150 -5.26 7.13 8.44
N GLU A 151 -5.37 8.39 7.99
CA GLU A 151 -4.97 9.56 8.79
C GLU A 151 -5.66 9.57 10.15
N ARG A 152 -6.99 9.38 10.16
CA ARG A 152 -7.76 9.35 11.41
C ARG A 152 -7.27 8.22 12.32
N MET A 153 -6.97 7.06 11.77
CA MET A 153 -6.48 5.91 12.53
C MET A 153 -5.09 6.17 13.11
N PHE A 154 -4.18 6.74 12.33
CA PHE A 154 -2.82 7.04 12.79
C PHE A 154 -2.81 8.16 13.83
N THR A 155 -3.60 9.22 13.60
CA THR A 155 -3.78 10.30 14.58
C THR A 155 -4.35 9.77 15.89
N ALA A 156 -5.37 8.91 15.81
CA ALA A 156 -5.94 8.24 16.97
C ALA A 156 -4.88 7.39 17.70
N GLY A 157 -4.09 6.59 16.97
CA GLY A 157 -3.04 5.76 17.56
C GLY A 157 -1.90 6.55 18.22
N LEU A 158 -1.57 7.73 17.67
CA LEU A 158 -0.58 8.64 18.27
C LEU A 158 -1.10 9.31 19.56
N GLN A 159 -2.41 9.51 19.68
CA GLN A 159 -3.04 10.07 20.87
C GLN A 159 -3.23 9.02 21.97
N ASP A 160 -3.90 7.92 21.61
CA ASP A 160 -4.16 6.78 22.49
C ASP A 160 -4.28 5.51 21.64
N PRO A 161 -3.28 4.62 21.67
CA PRO A 161 -3.30 3.38 20.91
C PRO A 161 -4.27 2.32 21.46
N ASP A 162 -4.70 2.45 22.73
CA ASP A 162 -5.54 1.47 23.42
C ASP A 162 -7.04 1.81 23.39
N GLN A 163 -7.40 2.93 22.77
CA GLN A 163 -8.80 3.26 22.51
C GLN A 163 -9.44 2.27 21.52
N ILE A 164 -10.75 2.05 21.70
CA ILE A 164 -11.51 1.08 20.91
C ILE A 164 -11.73 1.56 19.46
N ALA A 165 -11.17 0.82 18.51
CA ALA A 165 -11.23 1.18 17.09
C ALA A 165 -12.67 1.21 16.54
N ALA A 166 -13.54 0.33 17.03
CA ALA A 166 -14.94 0.28 16.61
C ALA A 166 -15.74 1.55 16.98
N ASN A 167 -15.32 2.31 17.99
CA ASN A 167 -15.95 3.58 18.36
C ASN A 167 -15.61 4.68 17.35
N LEU A 168 -14.39 4.62 16.78
CA LEU A 168 -13.92 5.58 15.79
C LEU A 168 -14.39 5.21 14.38
N PHE A 169 -14.46 3.92 14.06
CA PHE A 169 -14.78 3.41 12.72
C PHE A 169 -16.03 2.51 12.73
N PRO A 170 -17.20 2.98 13.18
CA PRO A 170 -18.36 2.11 13.41
C PRO A 170 -18.88 1.44 12.13
N ARG A 171 -18.81 2.15 10.99
CA ARG A 171 -19.23 1.59 9.68
C ARG A 171 -18.29 0.48 9.23
N GLN A 172 -16.99 0.71 9.31
CA GLN A 172 -15.97 -0.27 8.92
C GLN A 172 -15.96 -1.46 9.88
N ALA A 173 -16.18 -1.23 11.18
CA ALA A 173 -16.30 -2.27 12.18
C ALA A 173 -17.53 -3.17 11.97
N ALA A 174 -18.66 -2.59 11.57
CA ALA A 174 -19.85 -3.34 11.21
C ALA A 174 -19.62 -4.20 9.96
N ALA A 175 -18.96 -3.66 8.94
CA ALA A 175 -18.67 -4.36 7.69
C ALA A 175 -17.56 -5.42 7.81
N ASN A 176 -16.61 -5.23 8.73
CA ASN A 176 -15.38 -6.05 8.82
C ASN A 176 -15.16 -6.56 10.25
N ARG A 177 -16.12 -7.31 10.77
CA ARG A 177 -16.10 -7.73 12.19
C ARG A 177 -14.84 -8.48 12.59
N THR A 178 -14.28 -9.31 11.72
CA THR A 178 -13.06 -10.09 11.99
C THR A 178 -11.80 -9.22 12.13
N ILE A 179 -11.81 -8.01 11.55
CA ILE A 179 -10.73 -7.03 11.66
C ILE A 179 -10.86 -6.20 12.93
N PHE A 180 -12.09 -5.85 13.32
CA PHE A 180 -12.36 -4.95 14.45
C PHE A 180 -12.71 -5.65 15.76
N TYR A 181 -12.89 -6.96 15.77
CA TYR A 181 -13.23 -7.74 16.97
C TYR A 181 -12.40 -9.04 17.05
N SER A 182 -12.24 -9.57 18.25
CA SER A 182 -11.74 -10.94 18.53
C SER A 182 -12.62 -11.54 19.61
N ASP A 183 -13.18 -12.73 19.37
CA ASP A 183 -14.03 -13.43 20.35
C ASP A 183 -15.18 -12.56 20.90
N GLY A 184 -15.75 -11.72 20.02
CA GLY A 184 -16.80 -10.76 20.36
C GLY A 184 -16.33 -9.48 21.04
N GLN A 185 -15.08 -9.41 21.52
CA GLN A 185 -14.50 -8.22 22.13
C GLN A 185 -13.95 -7.25 21.09
N PRO A 186 -14.18 -5.94 21.25
CA PRO A 186 -13.67 -4.95 20.30
C PRO A 186 -12.15 -4.80 20.43
N ARG A 187 -11.47 -4.67 19.29
CA ARG A 187 -10.03 -4.43 19.20
C ARG A 187 -9.69 -2.95 19.40
N THR A 188 -8.52 -2.71 19.98
CA THR A 188 -7.93 -1.38 20.08
C THR A 188 -7.43 -0.88 18.73
N ILE A 189 -7.09 0.41 18.60
CA ILE A 189 -6.42 0.93 17.40
C ILE A 189 -5.11 0.18 17.12
N ARG A 190 -4.31 -0.08 18.17
CA ARG A 190 -3.08 -0.88 18.08
C ARG A 190 -3.33 -2.27 17.52
N ASP A 191 -4.38 -2.95 17.98
CA ASP A 191 -4.70 -4.30 17.54
C ASP A 191 -5.17 -4.34 16.09
N VAL A 192 -6.03 -3.40 15.69
CA VAL A 192 -6.48 -3.28 14.29
C VAL A 192 -5.29 -2.97 13.38
N TYR A 193 -4.40 -2.08 13.79
CA TYR A 193 -3.17 -1.75 13.05
C TYR A 193 -2.34 -3.02 12.80
N ARG A 194 -2.05 -3.79 13.86
CA ARG A 194 -1.28 -5.04 13.77
C ARG A 194 -1.95 -6.05 12.85
N VAL A 195 -3.27 -6.22 12.93
CA VAL A 195 -4.01 -7.16 12.06
C VAL A 195 -3.91 -6.76 10.59
N LEU A 196 -3.95 -5.46 10.28
CA LEU A 196 -3.88 -4.97 8.90
C LEU A 196 -2.47 -5.03 8.33
N VAL A 197 -1.45 -4.69 9.12
CA VAL A 197 -0.03 -4.70 8.70
C VAL A 197 0.55 -6.10 8.61
N SER A 198 0.32 -6.97 9.61
CA SER A 198 0.89 -8.32 9.64
C SER A 198 0.53 -9.17 8.42
N LYS A 199 -0.66 -8.95 7.85
CA LYS A 199 -1.13 -9.64 6.64
C LYS A 199 -0.44 -9.18 5.36
N HIS A 200 0.25 -8.04 5.39
CA HIS A 200 0.97 -7.50 4.24
C HIS A 200 2.48 -7.77 4.35
N GLU A 201 3.06 -7.72 5.56
CA GLU A 201 4.48 -8.05 5.76
C GLU A 201 4.78 -9.57 5.65
N ALA A 202 3.83 -10.44 6.02
CA ALA A 202 4.00 -11.89 5.93
C ALA A 202 3.98 -12.44 4.48
N GLY A 203 3.66 -11.59 3.49
CA GLY A 203 3.64 -11.92 2.07
C GLY A 203 4.95 -11.63 1.33
N GLY A 204 5.99 -11.17 2.05
CA GLY A 204 7.35 -10.96 1.54
C GLY A 204 7.94 -12.25 0.99
N THR A 205 7.56 -12.57 -0.25
CA THR A 205 8.26 -13.56 -1.06
C THR A 205 9.68 -13.07 -1.24
N ASN A 206 10.62 -13.99 -1.05
CA ASN A 206 12.05 -13.78 -1.17
C ASN A 206 12.40 -12.99 -2.45
N ALA A 207 12.59 -11.68 -2.30
CA ALA A 207 13.20 -10.78 -3.28
C ALA A 207 14.50 -11.34 -3.93
N PRO A 208 15.31 -12.20 -3.26
CA PRO A 208 16.43 -12.86 -3.92
C PRO A 208 16.05 -13.70 -5.15
N PHE A 209 14.85 -14.27 -5.24
CA PHE A 209 14.49 -15.16 -6.36
C PHE A 209 14.15 -14.39 -7.65
N ALA A 210 13.43 -13.26 -7.53
CA ALA A 210 13.16 -12.38 -8.67
C ALA A 210 14.45 -11.68 -9.15
N ALA A 211 15.34 -11.30 -8.22
CA ALA A 211 16.66 -10.76 -8.55
C ALA A 211 17.57 -11.79 -9.24
N GLN A 212 17.51 -13.07 -8.85
CA GLN A 212 18.29 -14.14 -9.49
C GLN A 212 17.88 -14.36 -10.96
N GLN A 213 16.60 -14.17 -11.28
CA GLN A 213 16.06 -14.39 -12.62
C GLN A 213 16.36 -13.20 -13.56
N MET A 214 16.50 -11.98 -13.02
CA MET A 214 16.99 -10.81 -13.77
C MET A 214 18.52 -10.77 -13.93
N ALA A 215 19.27 -11.37 -13.00
CA ALA A 215 20.73 -11.52 -13.10
C ALA A 215 21.17 -12.54 -14.17
N SER A 216 20.23 -13.17 -14.88
CA SER A 216 20.50 -14.05 -16.03
C SER A 216 20.58 -13.28 -17.36
N GLU A 217 20.29 -11.98 -17.36
CA GLU A 217 20.48 -11.09 -18.51
C GLU A 217 21.92 -10.51 -18.51
N PRO A 218 22.52 -10.28 -19.69
CA PRO A 218 23.91 -9.84 -19.78
C PRO A 218 24.11 -8.46 -19.12
N ALA A 219 25.09 -8.40 -18.23
CA ALA A 219 25.36 -7.30 -17.32
C ALA A 219 25.74 -5.97 -18.01
N VAL A 220 25.16 -4.87 -17.51
CA VAL A 220 25.60 -3.48 -17.72
C VAL A 220 26.55 -3.12 -16.57
N PRO A 221 27.67 -2.39 -16.79
CA PRO A 221 28.72 -2.24 -15.78
C PRO A 221 28.30 -1.45 -14.53
N GLU A 222 28.71 -1.97 -13.36
CA GLU A 222 28.40 -1.48 -12.02
C GLU A 222 29.09 -0.14 -11.69
N VAL A 223 28.33 0.78 -11.07
CA VAL A 223 28.87 1.93 -10.33
C VAL A 223 28.92 1.60 -8.83
N PRO A 224 29.90 2.08 -8.07
CA PRO A 224 30.11 1.67 -6.68
C PRO A 224 28.98 2.13 -5.76
N VAL A 225 28.42 1.18 -5.01
CA VAL A 225 27.41 1.40 -3.95
C VAL A 225 28.03 2.04 -2.71
N ILE A 226 27.48 3.18 -2.27
CA ILE A 226 27.79 3.81 -0.98
C ILE A 226 27.00 3.07 0.11
N PRO A 227 27.61 2.65 1.24
CA PRO A 227 26.90 1.95 2.29
C PRO A 227 25.81 2.84 2.92
N SER A 228 24.58 2.35 2.91
CA SER A 228 23.42 3.00 3.53
C SER A 228 23.57 3.01 5.06
N ARG A 229 23.48 4.19 5.66
CA ARG A 229 23.56 4.47 7.11
C ARG A 229 22.32 4.05 7.93
N PHE A 230 21.47 3.17 7.39
CA PHE A 230 20.25 2.73 8.05
C PHE A 230 20.17 1.19 8.05
N SER A 231 20.45 0.60 9.22
CA SER A 231 20.36 -0.83 9.45
C SER A 231 18.89 -1.26 9.72
N PRO A 232 18.48 -2.46 9.27
CA PRO A 232 17.16 -3.05 9.53
C PRO A 232 16.77 -3.17 11.02
N ALA A 233 17.72 -3.01 11.95
CA ALA A 233 17.47 -3.09 13.39
C ALA A 233 16.60 -1.93 13.96
N ASN A 234 16.41 -0.83 13.20
CA ASN A 234 15.65 0.35 13.66
C ASN A 234 14.16 0.38 13.28
N MET A 235 13.60 -0.72 12.75
CA MET A 235 12.22 -0.77 12.23
C MET A 235 11.22 -1.49 13.17
N SER A 236 11.53 -1.63 14.47
CA SER A 236 10.61 -2.23 15.44
C SER A 236 9.74 -1.19 16.13
N PHE A 237 8.45 -1.51 16.29
CA PHE A 237 7.42 -0.73 17.02
C PHE A 237 7.87 -0.30 18.43
N THR A 238 8.80 -1.03 19.05
CA THR A 238 9.35 -0.70 20.38
C THR A 238 10.42 0.39 20.35
N GLY A 239 11.12 0.60 19.23
CA GLY A 239 12.16 1.63 19.09
C GLY A 239 11.59 3.03 18.86
N LEU A 240 10.40 3.14 18.27
CA LEU A 240 9.76 4.41 17.91
C LEU A 240 9.21 5.22 19.10
N PHE A 241 9.25 4.67 20.33
CA PHE A 241 8.70 5.29 21.54
C PHE A 241 9.69 5.39 22.72
N LYS A 242 10.98 5.04 22.53
CA LYS A 242 12.01 5.26 23.56
C LYS A 242 12.44 6.74 23.54
N THR A 243 12.42 7.41 24.70
CA THR A 243 12.94 8.78 24.90
C THR A 243 14.35 8.82 25.49
N GLU A 244 15.09 7.72 25.46
CA GLU A 244 16.49 7.66 25.90
C GLU A 244 17.41 7.38 24.70
N ALA A 245 18.48 8.16 24.59
CA ALA A 245 19.54 7.92 23.62
C ALA A 245 20.32 6.66 24.04
N GLU A 246 20.49 5.72 23.11
CA GLU A 246 21.26 4.49 23.36
C GLU A 246 22.75 4.82 23.17
N ASP A 247 23.53 4.74 24.25
CA ASP A 247 25.00 4.92 24.23
C ASP A 247 25.63 3.80 23.40
N LEU A 248 26.31 4.18 22.31
CA LEU A 248 27.12 3.26 21.53
C LEU A 248 28.39 2.91 22.33
N PRO A 249 28.74 1.62 22.48
CA PRO A 249 30.03 1.28 23.08
C PRO A 249 31.15 1.73 22.14
N ALA A 250 32.06 2.54 22.68
CA ALA A 250 33.29 2.93 22.04
C ALA A 250 34.18 1.68 21.85
N THR A 251 34.33 1.23 20.61
CA THR A 251 35.47 0.38 20.23
C THR A 251 36.54 1.26 19.62
N GLY A 252 37.48 1.69 20.44
CA GLY A 252 38.77 2.18 19.97
C GLY A 252 39.65 1.01 19.54
N THR A 253 40.36 1.17 18.43
CA THR A 253 41.84 1.22 18.35
C THR A 253 42.25 1.38 16.88
N GLU A 254 42.93 2.51 16.64
CA GLU A 254 44.08 2.76 15.73
C GLU A 254 44.28 1.78 14.55
N ASP A 255 44.40 2.21 13.29
CA ASP A 255 45.51 3.05 12.82
C ASP A 255 45.24 3.62 11.41
N GLY A 256 45.79 4.80 11.10
CA GLY A 256 46.05 5.23 9.71
C GLY A 256 45.28 6.42 9.11
N GLY A 257 45.76 7.64 9.41
CA GLY A 257 46.02 8.67 8.39
C GLY A 257 44.85 9.49 7.85
N GLY A 258 44.75 10.75 8.28
CA GLY A 258 43.62 11.63 7.99
C GLY A 258 43.49 12.19 6.58
N PHE A 259 42.32 12.79 6.33
CA PHE A 259 42.20 13.98 5.50
C PHE A 259 40.99 14.80 5.93
N PHE A 260 41.26 16.06 6.30
CA PHE A 260 40.35 17.02 6.91
C PHE A 260 39.77 17.96 5.84
N THR A 261 38.52 18.42 6.04
CA THR A 261 37.87 19.67 5.53
C THR A 261 37.76 19.87 4.00
N GLN A 262 36.77 20.55 3.42
CA GLN A 262 36.06 21.80 3.74
C GLN A 262 34.90 21.97 2.71
N LEU A 263 34.00 22.95 2.92
CA LEU A 263 32.92 23.52 2.06
C LEU A 263 31.51 23.22 2.62
N TYR A 264 30.68 24.16 3.07
CA TYR A 264 30.54 25.59 2.77
C TYR A 264 30.15 26.40 4.01
N ALA A 265 30.84 27.52 4.22
CA ALA A 265 30.28 28.72 4.83
C ALA A 265 30.30 29.81 3.75
N ARG A 266 29.11 30.25 3.32
CA ARG A 266 28.72 31.63 3.01
C ARG A 266 27.28 31.66 2.55
#